data_AF-A0A7S3CES1-F1
#
_entry.id   AF-A0A7S3CES1-F1
#
_cell.length_a   1.000
_cell.length_b   1.000
_cell.length_c   1.000
_cell.angle_alpha   90.00
_cell.angle_beta   90.00
_cell.angle_gamma   90.00
#
_symmetry.space_group_name_H-M   'P 1'
#
loop_
_entity.id
_entity.type
_entity.pdbx_description
1 polymer ?
#
loop_
_entity_poly.entity_id
_entity_poly.type
_entity_poly.pdbx_seq_one_letter_code
_entity_poly.pdbx_strand_id
1 'polypeptide(L)'
;MIGAKGVCGLKHGFQNKAGLGAACRSARPRVTRGVARRVASREDLGNGTDERLKGLIDVLSAEDWNRNSWREKPVLQQPDYPCEQDVRKVHDQLCDLPPLVFAGECRNLSEKLAKCSRGEAFWLQGGDCAESFTEFSANHIRDTYRILLQMSVVMMFGGGIPVVKVGRMAGQFAKPRTAPTETIDGVEYKSYRGDIINDSALNHEARIPDPNRLVRAYHQCASTLNLIRGFSSGGYARLDRVDQWNLDFMSKSDEG
;
A
#
# COMPACT_ATOMS: atom_id res chain seq x y z
N MET A 1 4.43 21.05 55.57
CA MET A 1 3.57 22.23 55.75
C MET A 1 2.33 22.05 54.88
N ILE A 2 1.15 22.06 55.51
CA ILE A 2 -0.15 22.63 55.07
C ILE A 2 -0.63 22.22 53.66
N GLY A 3 -1.78 21.60 53.39
CA GLY A 3 -3.07 21.43 54.08
C GLY A 3 -4.13 21.38 52.95
N ALA A 4 -4.90 20.31 52.78
CA ALA A 4 -6.21 20.02 53.40
C ALA A 4 -7.45 20.36 52.53
N LYS A 5 -8.48 19.51 52.71
CA LYS A 5 -9.94 19.62 52.36
C LYS A 5 -10.35 19.00 51.02
N GLY A 6 -11.39 18.17 50.90
CA GLY A 6 -12.38 17.58 51.83
C GLY A 6 -13.33 16.67 51.01
N VAL A 7 -13.58 15.40 51.40
CA VAL A 7 -14.73 14.86 52.17
C VAL A 7 -16.12 15.05 51.52
N CYS A 8 -16.80 13.94 51.18
CA CYS A 8 -18.11 13.46 51.72
C CYS A 8 -18.69 12.39 50.75
N GLY A 9 -18.87 11.11 51.10
CA GLY A 9 -20.01 10.54 51.86
C GLY A 9 -21.16 10.20 50.88
N LEU A 10 -21.62 8.95 50.68
CA LEU A 10 -22.33 8.12 51.65
C LEU A 10 -22.61 6.71 51.09
N LYS A 11 -22.66 5.75 52.02
CA LYS A 11 -23.05 4.34 51.90
C LYS A 11 -24.58 4.17 51.72
N HIS A 12 -25.02 3.10 51.04
CA HIS A 12 -25.98 2.06 51.47
C HIS A 12 -26.84 1.50 50.32
N GLY A 13 -27.08 0.18 50.35
CA GLY A 13 -28.38 -0.38 49.97
C GLY A 13 -28.40 -1.36 48.80
N PHE A 14 -28.02 -2.62 49.06
CA PHE A 14 -28.51 -3.75 48.28
C PHE A 14 -29.99 -3.97 48.60
N GLN A 15 -30.89 -3.88 47.61
CA GLN A 15 -32.18 -4.57 47.63
C GLN A 15 -32.51 -5.14 46.25
N ASN A 16 -32.69 -6.45 46.23
CA ASN A 16 -33.23 -7.25 45.16
C ASN A 16 -34.73 -6.92 44.96
N LYS A 17 -35.15 -6.66 43.72
CA LYS A 17 -36.52 -6.93 43.27
C LYS A 17 -36.50 -7.58 41.89
N ALA A 18 -36.94 -8.83 41.87
CA ALA A 18 -37.29 -9.58 40.67
C ALA A 18 -38.50 -8.94 39.97
N GLY A 19 -38.51 -9.00 38.63
CA GLY A 19 -39.74 -8.79 37.86
C GLY A 19 -39.49 -8.31 36.43
N LEU A 20 -40.00 -9.10 35.48
CA LEU A 20 -40.28 -8.80 34.07
C LEU A 20 -39.12 -9.03 33.08
N GLY A 21 -39.12 -10.25 32.55
CA GLY A 21 -38.53 -10.55 31.27
C GLY A 21 -39.22 -9.74 30.16
N ALA A 22 -38.41 -9.01 29.40
CA ALA A 22 -38.76 -8.54 28.07
C ALA A 22 -37.55 -8.85 27.18
N ALA A 23 -37.77 -9.73 26.21
CA ALA A 23 -36.78 -10.08 25.21
C ALA A 23 -36.35 -8.82 24.44
N CYS A 24 -35.13 -8.35 24.70
CA CYS A 24 -34.50 -7.32 23.89
C CYS A 24 -34.08 -7.97 22.56
N ARG A 25 -35.00 -7.98 21.58
CA ARG A 25 -34.65 -8.25 20.19
C ARG A 25 -33.81 -7.06 19.72
N SER A 26 -32.50 -7.20 19.73
CA SER A 26 -31.61 -6.22 19.11
C SER A 26 -31.96 -6.12 17.63
N ALA A 27 -32.50 -4.96 17.25
CA ALA A 27 -32.76 -4.64 15.85
C ALA A 27 -31.42 -4.65 15.12
N ARG A 28 -31.22 -5.58 14.19
CA ARG A 28 -30.09 -5.52 13.26
C ARG A 28 -30.20 -4.22 12.45
N PRO A 29 -29.12 -3.43 12.29
CA PRO A 29 -29.18 -2.23 11.47
C PRO A 29 -29.53 -2.65 10.04
N ARG A 30 -30.60 -2.06 9.50
CA ARG A 30 -30.96 -2.21 8.10
C ARG A 30 -29.91 -1.45 7.29
N VAL A 31 -28.98 -2.18 6.66
CA VAL A 31 -28.08 -1.59 5.67
C VAL A 31 -28.95 -1.02 4.56
N THR A 32 -29.11 0.29 4.53
CA THR A 32 -29.70 0.97 3.38
C THR A 32 -28.76 0.71 2.21
N ARG A 33 -29.24 0.03 1.16
CA ARG A 33 -28.53 -0.03 -0.12
C ARG A 33 -28.36 1.41 -0.57
N GLY A 34 -27.17 1.97 -0.36
CA GLY A 34 -26.79 3.23 -0.97
C GLY A 34 -27.06 3.13 -2.46
N VAL A 35 -27.68 4.15 -3.04
CA VAL A 35 -27.84 4.26 -4.49
C VAL A 35 -26.46 4.04 -5.10
N ALA A 36 -26.31 2.96 -5.88
CA ALA A 36 -25.05 2.67 -6.55
C ALA A 36 -24.70 3.87 -7.41
N ARG A 37 -23.72 4.67 -6.98
CA ARG A 37 -23.23 5.79 -7.79
C ARG A 37 -22.61 5.18 -9.04
N ARG A 38 -23.16 5.53 -10.21
CA ARG A 38 -22.64 5.12 -11.50
C ARG A 38 -21.16 5.50 -11.58
N VAL A 39 -20.31 4.50 -11.75
CA VAL A 39 -18.90 4.66 -12.08
C VAL A 39 -18.82 5.05 -13.56
N ALA A 40 -18.00 6.05 -13.88
CA ALA A 40 -17.76 6.47 -15.26
C ALA A 40 -17.26 5.28 -16.10
N SER A 41 -17.93 5.02 -17.22
CA SER A 41 -17.50 4.04 -18.22
C SER A 41 -16.29 4.55 -19.01
N ARG A 42 -15.62 3.66 -19.75
CA ARG A 42 -14.50 4.06 -20.63
C ARG A 42 -14.92 5.07 -21.71
N GLU A 43 -16.16 5.02 -22.15
CA GLU A 43 -16.77 6.01 -23.05
C GLU A 43 -17.03 7.34 -22.34
N ASP A 44 -17.49 7.31 -21.07
CA ASP A 44 -17.64 8.52 -20.26
C ASP A 44 -16.27 9.20 -19.98
N LEU A 45 -15.19 8.42 -19.86
CA LEU A 45 -13.80 8.89 -19.68
C LEU A 45 -13.15 9.40 -20.98
N GLY A 46 -13.46 8.76 -22.11
CA GLY A 46 -12.86 9.08 -23.42
C GLY A 46 -13.46 10.31 -24.09
N ASN A 47 -14.72 10.63 -23.79
CA ASN A 47 -15.46 11.70 -24.47
C ASN A 47 -15.41 13.06 -23.73
N GLY A 48 -14.73 13.13 -22.58
CA GLY A 48 -14.65 14.36 -21.77
C GLY A 48 -16.01 14.88 -21.25
N THR A 49 -17.06 14.06 -21.32
CA THR A 49 -18.45 14.45 -20.98
C THR A 49 -18.78 14.32 -19.49
N ASP A 50 -17.93 13.68 -18.69
CA ASP A 50 -18.11 13.66 -17.23
C ASP A 50 -17.66 14.99 -16.63
N GLU A 51 -18.63 15.84 -16.27
CA GLU A 51 -18.43 17.12 -15.58
C GLU A 51 -17.52 17.02 -14.34
N ARG A 52 -17.42 15.84 -13.70
CA ARG A 52 -16.54 15.63 -12.53
C ARG A 52 -15.05 15.59 -12.88
N LEU A 53 -14.72 15.37 -14.16
CA LEU A 53 -13.35 15.25 -14.66
C LEU A 53 -12.86 16.52 -15.35
N LYS A 54 -13.73 17.52 -15.54
CA LYS A 54 -13.35 18.85 -16.03
C LYS A 54 -12.29 19.47 -15.12
N GLY A 55 -11.14 19.79 -15.70
CA GLY A 55 -10.02 20.44 -15.01
C GLY A 55 -9.04 19.51 -14.29
N LEU A 56 -9.29 18.19 -14.27
CA LEU A 56 -8.43 17.23 -13.58
C LEU A 56 -7.30 16.69 -14.47
N ILE A 57 -7.49 16.60 -15.78
CA ILE A 57 -6.47 16.13 -16.73
C ILE A 57 -6.76 16.78 -18.09
N ASP A 58 -5.83 17.57 -18.64
CA ASP A 58 -5.69 17.69 -20.10
C ASP A 58 -5.30 16.27 -20.54
N VAL A 59 -6.31 15.42 -20.75
CA VAL A 59 -6.08 14.04 -21.16
C VAL A 59 -5.39 14.17 -22.48
N LEU A 60 -4.07 13.90 -22.51
CA LEU A 60 -3.35 13.72 -23.76
C LEU A 60 -4.27 12.90 -24.64
N SER A 61 -4.64 13.45 -25.79
CA SER A 61 -5.35 12.66 -26.78
C SER A 61 -4.53 11.38 -26.97
N ALA A 62 -5.20 10.24 -27.18
CA ALA A 62 -4.47 8.98 -27.36
C ALA A 62 -3.41 9.08 -28.50
N GLU A 63 -3.57 10.07 -29.38
CA GLU A 63 -2.70 10.42 -30.50
C GLU A 63 -1.40 11.14 -30.08
N ASP A 64 -1.41 11.90 -28.98
CA ASP A 64 -0.23 12.65 -28.46
C ASP A 64 0.62 11.85 -27.47
N TRP A 65 0.19 10.64 -27.09
CA TRP A 65 0.87 9.83 -26.09
C TRP A 65 1.94 8.91 -26.69
N ASN A 66 3.15 8.95 -26.13
CA ASN A 66 4.18 7.94 -26.37
C ASN A 66 5.03 7.73 -25.09
N ARG A 67 5.92 6.73 -25.09
CA ARG A 67 6.75 6.38 -23.91
C ARG A 67 7.64 7.53 -23.39
N ASN A 68 7.95 8.51 -24.23
CA ASN A 68 8.82 9.63 -23.92
C ASN A 68 8.08 10.95 -23.68
N SER A 69 6.76 11.03 -23.93
CA SER A 69 6.02 12.30 -23.88
C SER A 69 6.04 12.97 -22.49
N TRP A 70 6.23 12.19 -21.42
CA TRP A 70 6.37 12.73 -20.06
C TRP A 70 7.64 13.56 -19.85
N ARG A 71 8.71 13.30 -20.61
CA ARG A 71 10.00 14.00 -20.48
C ARG A 71 9.93 15.47 -20.89
N GLU A 72 8.91 15.83 -21.67
CA GLU A 72 8.64 17.20 -22.12
C GLU A 72 7.80 17.99 -21.11
N LYS A 73 7.32 17.35 -20.05
CA LYS A 73 6.50 17.97 -19.01
C LYS A 73 7.36 18.36 -17.80
N PRO A 74 6.94 19.35 -17.00
CA PRO A 74 7.61 19.65 -15.73
C PRO A 74 7.62 18.42 -14.81
N VAL A 75 8.80 18.01 -14.36
CA VAL A 75 8.99 16.86 -13.47
C VAL A 75 9.55 17.33 -12.13
N LEU A 76 9.01 16.78 -11.05
CA LEU A 76 9.46 17.04 -9.69
C LEU A 76 10.09 15.78 -9.10
N GLN A 77 10.89 15.94 -8.05
CA GLN A 77 11.44 14.85 -7.23
C GLN A 77 12.38 13.88 -7.97
N GLN A 78 12.80 14.21 -9.19
CA GLN A 78 13.79 13.42 -9.92
C GLN A 78 15.17 13.51 -9.23
N PRO A 79 15.95 12.42 -9.25
CA PRO A 79 17.31 12.43 -8.74
C PRO A 79 18.26 13.22 -9.65
N ASP A 80 19.16 13.99 -9.03
CA ASP A 80 20.26 14.66 -9.73
C ASP A 80 21.46 13.71 -9.84
N TYR A 81 21.45 12.84 -10.85
CA TYR A 81 22.55 11.91 -11.12
C TYR A 81 23.81 12.66 -11.63
N PRO A 82 25.02 12.32 -11.14
CA PRO A 82 26.25 13.02 -11.55
C PRO A 82 26.63 12.83 -13.04
N CYS A 83 26.24 11.71 -13.64
CA CYS A 83 26.65 11.32 -14.99
C CYS A 83 25.45 10.80 -15.79
N GLU A 84 25.03 11.55 -16.81
CA GLU A 84 23.92 11.16 -17.66
C GLU A 84 24.23 9.92 -18.52
N GLN A 85 25.50 9.74 -18.92
CA GLN A 85 25.91 8.56 -19.70
C GLN A 85 25.72 7.26 -18.91
N ASP A 86 25.96 7.28 -17.60
CA ASP A 86 25.78 6.09 -16.75
C ASP A 86 24.29 5.80 -16.53
N VAL A 87 23.45 6.83 -16.42
CA VAL A 87 21.99 6.68 -16.43
C VAL A 87 21.51 6.03 -17.73
N ARG A 88 22.04 6.45 -18.89
CA ARG A 88 21.69 5.86 -20.19
C ARG A 88 22.11 4.38 -20.29
N LYS A 89 23.33 4.04 -19.88
CA LYS A 89 23.80 2.64 -19.84
C LYS A 89 22.89 1.75 -18.99
N VAL A 90 22.53 2.21 -17.80
CA VAL A 90 21.63 1.49 -16.90
C VAL A 90 20.21 1.39 -17.50
N HIS A 91 19.71 2.47 -18.10
CA HIS A 91 18.42 2.45 -18.78
C HIS A 91 18.38 1.39 -19.88
N ASP A 92 19.40 1.35 -20.74
CA ASP A 92 19.46 0.38 -21.84
C ASP A 92 19.54 -1.05 -21.31
N GLN A 93 20.32 -1.28 -20.24
CA GLN A 93 20.34 -2.56 -19.55
C GLN A 93 18.96 -2.96 -19.02
N LEU A 94 18.20 -2.04 -18.41
CA LEU A 94 16.85 -2.32 -17.91
C LEU A 94 15.87 -2.62 -19.06
N CYS A 95 16.04 -2.01 -20.24
CA CYS A 95 15.22 -2.29 -21.41
C CYS A 95 15.39 -3.72 -21.94
N ASP A 96 16.57 -4.32 -21.75
CA ASP A 96 16.86 -5.70 -22.15
C ASP A 96 16.37 -6.74 -21.13
N LEU A 97 16.00 -6.32 -19.92
CA LEU A 97 15.52 -7.23 -18.88
C LEU A 97 14.02 -7.58 -19.06
N PRO A 98 13.60 -8.80 -18.69
CA PRO A 98 12.20 -9.20 -18.78
C PRO A 98 11.26 -8.29 -17.95
N PRO A 99 10.00 -8.10 -18.36
CA PRO A 99 9.05 -7.34 -17.56
C PRO A 99 8.70 -8.07 -16.26
N LEU A 100 8.44 -7.31 -15.19
CA LEU A 100 8.02 -7.89 -13.90
C LEU A 100 6.59 -8.47 -13.95
N VAL A 101 5.71 -7.85 -14.76
CA VAL A 101 4.30 -8.24 -14.89
C VAL A 101 3.89 -8.33 -16.36
N PHE A 102 2.93 -9.20 -16.64
CA PHE A 102 2.35 -9.33 -17.98
C PHE A 102 1.15 -8.40 -18.16
N ALA A 103 0.95 -7.91 -19.39
CA ALA A 103 -0.17 -7.00 -19.69
C ALA A 103 -1.55 -7.59 -19.35
N GLY A 104 -1.71 -8.92 -19.44
CA GLY A 104 -2.95 -9.61 -19.03
C GLY A 104 -3.24 -9.49 -17.53
N GLU A 105 -2.21 -9.43 -16.69
CA GLU A 105 -2.35 -9.26 -15.24
C GLU A 105 -2.84 -7.85 -14.91
N CYS A 106 -2.29 -6.83 -15.60
CA CYS A 106 -2.75 -5.46 -15.47
C CYS A 106 -4.23 -5.32 -15.86
N ARG A 107 -4.66 -5.92 -16.98
CA ARG A 107 -6.07 -5.92 -17.40
C ARG A 107 -6.98 -6.60 -16.38
N ASN A 108 -6.58 -7.76 -15.86
CA ASN A 108 -7.31 -8.46 -14.79
C ASN A 108 -7.42 -7.60 -13.52
N LEU A 109 -6.36 -6.89 -13.12
CA LEU A 109 -6.42 -5.95 -12.00
C LEU A 109 -7.37 -4.78 -12.29
N SER A 110 -7.36 -4.21 -13.49
CA SER A 110 -8.29 -3.15 -13.90
C SER A 110 -9.75 -3.60 -13.82
N GLU A 111 -10.08 -4.82 -14.26
CA GLU A 111 -11.42 -5.40 -14.14
C GLU A 111 -11.85 -5.56 -12.67
N LYS A 112 -10.94 -6.02 -11.80
CA LYS A 112 -11.16 -6.13 -10.36
C LYS A 112 -11.35 -4.76 -9.71
N LEU A 113 -10.56 -3.77 -10.08
CA LEU A 113 -10.71 -2.39 -9.61
C LEU A 113 -12.06 -1.79 -10.04
N ALA A 114 -12.52 -2.11 -11.25
CA ALA A 114 -13.85 -1.71 -11.72
C ALA A 114 -14.97 -2.32 -10.84
N LYS A 115 -14.84 -3.57 -10.39
CA LYS A 115 -15.75 -4.15 -9.39
C LYS A 115 -15.71 -3.39 -8.06
N CYS A 116 -14.52 -3.03 -7.58
CA CYS A 116 -14.36 -2.22 -6.38
C CYS A 116 -15.08 -0.86 -6.49
N SER A 117 -14.92 -0.16 -7.62
CA SER A 117 -15.59 1.12 -7.83
C SER A 117 -17.13 1.02 -7.83
N ARG A 118 -17.69 -0.14 -8.19
CA ARG A 118 -19.14 -0.39 -8.17
C ARG A 118 -19.65 -0.93 -6.82
N GLY A 119 -18.78 -1.08 -5.83
CA GLY A 119 -19.12 -1.67 -4.52
C GLY A 119 -19.34 -3.19 -4.56
N GLU A 120 -18.91 -3.86 -5.63
CA GLU A 120 -19.01 -5.32 -5.79
C GLU A 120 -17.82 -6.07 -5.17
N ALA A 121 -16.78 -5.35 -4.78
CA ALA A 121 -15.58 -5.87 -4.11
C ALA A 121 -14.93 -4.76 -3.26
N PHE A 122 -14.06 -5.13 -2.33
CA PHE A 122 -13.32 -4.20 -1.49
C PHE A 122 -11.83 -4.15 -1.88
N TRP A 123 -11.22 -2.97 -1.89
CA TRP A 123 -9.80 -2.77 -2.20
C TRP A 123 -8.95 -2.77 -0.92
N LEU A 124 -8.09 -3.78 -0.79
CA LEU A 124 -7.12 -3.87 0.30
C LEU A 124 -5.72 -3.73 -0.26
N GLN A 125 -5.06 -2.63 0.09
CA GLN A 125 -3.66 -2.38 -0.27
C GLN A 125 -2.81 -2.15 0.97
N GLY A 126 -1.69 -2.88 1.07
CA GLY A 126 -0.82 -2.84 2.24
C GLY A 126 0.57 -3.38 1.94
N GLY A 127 1.53 -3.05 2.80
CA GLY A 127 2.94 -3.41 2.66
C GLY A 127 3.83 -2.27 3.14
N ASP A 128 5.09 -2.30 2.76
CA ASP A 128 6.09 -1.39 3.30
C ASP A 128 5.88 0.07 2.87
N CYS A 129 6.31 0.98 3.74
CA CYS A 129 6.35 2.42 3.42
C CYS A 129 7.39 2.68 2.32
N ALA A 130 8.61 2.18 2.51
CA ALA A 130 9.52 1.85 1.43
C ALA A 130 10.26 0.55 1.73
N GLU A 131 10.42 -0.26 0.70
CA GLU A 131 11.29 -1.43 0.72
C GLU A 131 12.75 -0.98 0.81
N SER A 132 13.57 -1.79 1.48
CA SER A 132 15.01 -1.58 1.57
C SER A 132 15.78 -2.79 1.01
N PHE A 133 16.97 -2.53 0.49
CA PHE A 133 17.92 -3.54 0.05
C PHE A 133 18.55 -4.33 1.20
N THR A 134 18.58 -3.77 2.42
CA THR A 134 19.15 -4.44 3.60
C THR A 134 18.13 -5.32 4.31
N GLU A 135 16.84 -4.95 4.26
CA GLU A 135 15.72 -5.71 4.83
C GLU A 135 15.13 -6.72 3.84
N PHE A 136 15.93 -7.16 2.86
CA PHE A 136 15.52 -8.12 1.85
C PHE A 136 15.65 -9.57 2.37
N SER A 137 14.54 -10.16 2.83
CA SER A 137 14.50 -11.56 3.25
C SER A 137 13.20 -12.26 2.88
N ALA A 138 13.28 -13.57 2.66
CA ALA A 138 12.11 -14.39 2.37
C ALA A 138 11.09 -14.40 3.53
N ASN A 139 11.56 -14.32 4.77
CA ASN A 139 10.69 -14.23 5.96
C ASN A 139 9.91 -12.92 5.97
N HIS A 140 10.57 -11.78 5.76
CA HIS A 140 9.89 -10.47 5.68
C HIS A 140 8.81 -10.45 4.60
N ILE A 141 9.14 -10.93 3.39
CA ILE A 141 8.19 -11.01 2.27
C ILE A 141 7.00 -11.92 2.62
N ARG A 142 7.28 -13.10 3.19
CA ARG A 142 6.24 -14.06 3.62
C ARG A 142 5.33 -13.45 4.68
N ASP A 143 5.89 -12.79 5.68
CA ASP A 143 5.15 -12.29 6.84
C ASP A 143 4.28 -11.09 6.45
N THR A 144 4.78 -10.18 5.61
CA THR A 144 3.97 -9.11 4.99
C THR A 144 2.85 -9.67 4.13
N TYR A 145 3.13 -10.70 3.31
CA TYR A 145 2.11 -11.38 2.50
C TYR A 145 1.04 -12.05 3.38
N ARG A 146 1.44 -12.70 4.47
CA ARG A 146 0.57 -13.35 5.45
C ARG A 146 -0.38 -12.36 6.12
N ILE A 147 0.12 -11.20 6.56
CA ILE A 147 -0.72 -10.13 7.13
C ILE A 147 -1.77 -9.68 6.13
N LEU A 148 -1.39 -9.47 4.86
CA LEU A 148 -2.32 -9.06 3.81
C LEU A 148 -3.42 -10.12 3.58
N LEU A 149 -3.08 -11.41 3.65
CA LEU A 149 -4.05 -12.50 3.57
C LEU A 149 -4.99 -12.51 4.77
N GLN A 150 -4.48 -12.41 6.00
CA GLN A 150 -5.30 -12.38 7.22
C GLN A 150 -6.32 -11.24 7.19
N MET A 151 -5.86 -10.01 6.92
CA MET A 151 -6.73 -8.84 6.79
C MET A 151 -7.81 -9.07 5.74
N SER A 152 -7.45 -9.70 4.61
CA SER A 152 -8.40 -9.96 3.53
C SER A 152 -9.51 -10.92 3.94
N VAL A 153 -9.22 -11.93 4.76
CA VAL A 153 -10.22 -12.90 5.25
C VAL A 153 -11.17 -12.22 6.23
N VAL A 154 -10.65 -11.43 7.17
CA VAL A 154 -11.46 -10.67 8.13
C VAL A 154 -12.39 -9.70 7.41
N MET A 155 -11.88 -8.93 6.45
CA MET A 155 -12.68 -7.99 5.66
C MET A 155 -13.72 -8.69 4.79
N MET A 156 -13.36 -9.83 4.19
CA MET A 156 -14.29 -10.60 3.36
C MET A 156 -15.45 -11.17 4.20
N PHE A 157 -15.15 -11.69 5.39
CA PHE A 157 -16.17 -12.21 6.31
C PHE A 157 -17.08 -11.10 6.85
N GLY A 158 -16.50 -9.99 7.31
CA GLY A 158 -17.26 -8.86 7.85
C GLY A 158 -18.07 -8.10 6.80
N GLY A 159 -17.55 -7.99 5.58
CA GLY A 159 -18.17 -7.24 4.48
C GLY A 159 -19.10 -8.07 3.59
N GLY A 160 -18.98 -9.39 3.58
CA GLY A 160 -19.77 -10.27 2.70
C GLY A 160 -19.50 -10.08 1.20
N ILE A 161 -18.41 -9.41 0.83
CA ILE A 161 -18.00 -9.15 -0.55
C ILE A 161 -16.53 -9.55 -0.77
N PRO A 162 -16.13 -9.89 -2.01
CA PRO A 162 -14.75 -10.23 -2.33
C PRO A 162 -13.77 -9.10 -2.02
N VAL A 163 -12.54 -9.46 -1.61
CA VAL A 163 -11.43 -8.51 -1.36
C VAL A 163 -10.34 -8.65 -2.42
N VAL A 164 -10.08 -7.56 -3.14
CA VAL A 164 -8.94 -7.39 -4.07
C VAL A 164 -7.73 -6.99 -3.25
N LYS A 165 -6.69 -7.83 -3.28
CA LYS A 165 -5.46 -7.68 -2.49
C LYS A 165 -4.35 -7.09 -3.36
N VAL A 166 -3.72 -6.01 -2.92
CA VAL A 166 -2.60 -5.36 -3.60
C VAL A 166 -1.45 -5.11 -2.63
N GLY A 167 -0.29 -5.70 -2.91
CA GLY A 167 0.90 -5.49 -2.11
C GLY A 167 1.63 -4.19 -2.49
N ARG A 168 2.04 -3.42 -1.50
CA ARG A 168 3.15 -2.44 -1.63
C ARG A 168 4.46 -3.21 -1.47
N MET A 169 4.80 -3.97 -2.49
CA MET A 169 5.93 -4.92 -2.50
C MET A 169 6.47 -5.03 -3.93
N ALA A 170 7.73 -5.42 -4.08
CA ALA A 170 8.41 -5.57 -5.37
C ALA A 170 8.46 -4.28 -6.22
N GLY A 171 8.73 -3.13 -5.59
CA GLY A 171 8.98 -1.88 -6.31
C GLY A 171 8.90 -0.59 -5.50
N GLN A 172 8.56 -0.64 -4.22
CA GLN A 172 8.34 0.54 -3.38
C GLN A 172 9.66 1.10 -2.82
N PHE A 173 10.63 1.38 -3.68
CA PHE A 173 11.98 1.80 -3.26
C PHE A 173 12.22 3.31 -3.29
N ALA A 174 11.36 4.09 -3.95
CA ALA A 174 11.53 5.55 -4.06
C ALA A 174 10.66 6.30 -3.04
N LYS A 175 11.18 7.39 -2.50
CA LYS A 175 10.49 8.29 -1.56
C LYS A 175 10.63 9.75 -1.98
N PRO A 176 9.53 10.51 -2.12
CA PRO A 176 9.61 11.95 -2.32
C PRO A 176 10.11 12.63 -1.04
N ARG A 177 10.75 13.79 -1.18
CA ARG A 177 11.27 14.58 -0.07
C ARG A 177 10.86 16.04 -0.22
N THR A 178 10.46 16.66 0.88
CA THR A 178 10.10 18.07 0.93
C THR A 178 11.29 18.99 0.64
N ALA A 179 12.48 18.60 1.10
CA ALA A 179 13.72 19.36 0.92
C ALA A 179 14.79 18.50 0.21
N PRO A 180 15.66 19.12 -0.61
CA PRO A 180 16.76 18.43 -1.28
C PRO A 180 17.89 18.00 -0.32
N THR A 181 18.04 18.69 0.81
CA THR A 181 18.98 18.38 1.87
C THR A 181 18.28 18.13 3.20
N GLU A 182 18.98 17.45 4.12
CA GLU A 182 18.56 17.23 5.50
C GLU A 182 19.75 17.45 6.45
N THR A 183 19.52 18.11 7.58
CA THR A 183 20.54 18.32 8.62
C THR A 183 20.35 17.29 9.72
N ILE A 184 21.40 16.51 9.99
CA ILE A 184 21.43 15.49 11.03
C ILE A 184 22.68 15.75 11.88
N ASP A 185 22.48 15.93 13.19
CA ASP A 185 23.53 16.27 14.16
C ASP A 185 24.39 17.48 13.75
N GLY A 186 23.74 18.50 13.15
CA GLY A 186 24.40 19.73 12.71
C GLY A 186 25.15 19.63 11.38
N VAL A 187 25.18 18.46 10.74
CA VAL A 187 25.80 18.25 9.42
C VAL A 187 24.72 18.16 8.35
N GLU A 188 24.87 18.92 7.27
CA GLU A 188 23.96 18.88 6.12
C GLU A 188 24.33 17.75 5.15
N TYR A 189 23.34 16.94 4.77
CA TYR A 189 23.46 15.87 3.78
C TYR A 189 22.43 16.03 2.68
N LYS A 190 22.68 15.44 1.50
CA LYS A 190 21.60 15.23 0.53
C LYS A 190 20.54 14.30 1.12
N SER A 191 19.28 14.64 0.92
CA SER A 191 18.14 13.87 1.41
C SER A 191 18.18 12.43 0.87
N TYR A 192 17.96 11.46 1.75
CA TYR A 192 17.73 10.07 1.35
C TYR A 192 16.39 9.98 0.60
N ARG A 193 16.41 9.46 -0.63
CA ARG A 193 15.26 9.36 -1.54
C ARG A 193 14.81 7.92 -1.76
N GLY A 194 15.26 7.01 -0.91
CA GLY A 194 14.99 5.58 -1.03
C GLY A 194 16.08 4.83 -1.79
N ASP A 195 16.17 3.52 -1.56
CA ASP A 195 17.33 2.70 -1.93
C ASP A 195 17.58 2.61 -3.44
N ILE A 196 16.55 2.84 -4.25
CA ILE A 196 16.65 2.90 -5.72
C ILE A 196 17.40 4.15 -6.21
N ILE A 197 17.56 5.17 -5.36
CA ILE A 197 18.23 6.44 -5.68
C ILE A 197 19.59 6.54 -5.00
N ASN A 198 19.63 6.53 -3.67
CA ASN A 198 20.83 6.71 -2.86
C ASN A 198 20.74 5.89 -1.57
N ASP A 199 21.80 5.86 -0.78
CA ASP A 199 21.85 5.09 0.47
C ASP A 199 21.32 5.89 1.65
N SER A 200 20.83 5.21 2.68
CA SER A 200 20.43 5.83 3.94
C SER A 200 21.61 6.22 4.84
N ALA A 201 22.81 5.67 4.63
CA ALA A 201 23.98 5.94 5.46
C ALA A 201 24.31 7.43 5.55
N LEU A 202 24.70 7.90 6.75
CA LEU A 202 25.03 9.31 7.03
C LEU A 202 26.47 9.63 6.60
N ASN A 203 26.74 9.51 5.31
CA ASN A 203 27.99 9.97 4.71
C ASN A 203 27.72 10.60 3.33
N HIS A 204 28.54 11.57 2.94
CA HIS A 204 28.28 12.38 1.75
C HIS A 204 28.27 11.57 0.46
N GLU A 205 29.18 10.59 0.32
CA GLU A 205 29.30 9.74 -0.85
C GLU A 205 28.06 8.85 -1.03
N ALA A 206 27.60 8.23 0.06
CA ALA A 206 26.39 7.40 0.11
C ALA A 206 25.12 8.14 -0.32
N ARG A 207 25.05 9.46 -0.09
CA ARG A 207 23.90 10.28 -0.47
C ARG A 207 23.94 10.76 -1.92
N ILE A 208 25.03 10.52 -2.66
CA ILE A 208 25.08 10.78 -4.10
C ILE A 208 24.18 9.75 -4.81
N PRO A 209 23.25 10.19 -5.69
CA PRO A 209 22.46 9.26 -6.49
C PRO A 209 23.31 8.36 -7.36
N ASP A 210 23.06 7.05 -7.31
CA ASP A 210 23.77 6.04 -8.10
C ASP A 210 22.80 5.32 -9.03
N PRO A 211 22.94 5.43 -10.37
CA PRO A 211 22.02 4.82 -11.31
C PRO A 211 22.03 3.29 -11.23
N ASN A 212 23.14 2.64 -10.83
CA ASN A 212 23.21 1.17 -10.73
C ASN A 212 22.21 0.60 -9.72
N ARG A 213 21.74 1.41 -8.76
CA ARG A 213 20.68 1.05 -7.83
C ARG A 213 19.35 0.74 -8.52
N LEU A 214 19.10 1.26 -9.73
CA LEU A 214 17.92 0.91 -10.52
C LEU A 214 17.93 -0.56 -10.95
N VAL A 215 19.07 -1.08 -11.40
CA VAL A 215 19.25 -2.49 -11.78
C VAL A 215 19.16 -3.39 -10.55
N ARG A 216 19.80 -2.98 -9.44
CA ARG A 216 19.69 -3.72 -8.17
C ARG A 216 18.24 -3.79 -7.69
N ALA A 217 17.50 -2.68 -7.74
CA ALA A 217 16.09 -2.65 -7.40
C ALA A 217 15.29 -3.61 -8.29
N TYR A 218 15.52 -3.61 -9.60
CA TYR A 218 14.87 -4.55 -10.53
C TYR A 218 15.07 -6.02 -10.09
N HIS A 219 16.30 -6.43 -9.77
CA HIS A 219 16.57 -7.81 -9.36
C HIS A 219 15.88 -8.17 -8.04
N GLN A 220 15.80 -7.23 -7.10
CA GLN A 220 15.04 -7.43 -5.86
C GLN A 220 13.54 -7.51 -6.15
N CYS A 221 12.99 -6.65 -7.00
CA CYS A 221 11.59 -6.72 -7.43
C CYS A 221 11.26 -8.08 -8.05
N ALA A 222 12.09 -8.54 -9.00
CA ALA A 222 11.90 -9.81 -9.69
C ALA A 222 11.92 -10.99 -8.72
N SER A 223 12.87 -10.99 -7.78
CA SER A 223 13.00 -12.03 -6.76
C SER A 223 11.82 -12.04 -5.77
N THR A 224 11.42 -10.86 -5.27
CA THR A 224 10.25 -10.70 -4.40
C THR A 224 8.99 -11.19 -5.09
N LEU A 225 8.77 -10.77 -6.35
CA LEU A 225 7.57 -11.13 -7.09
C LEU A 225 7.53 -12.63 -7.41
N ASN A 226 8.66 -13.23 -7.77
CA ASN A 226 8.76 -14.67 -7.96
C ASN A 226 8.36 -15.44 -6.68
N LEU A 227 8.86 -15.00 -5.52
CA LEU A 227 8.52 -15.62 -4.24
C LEU A 227 7.03 -15.47 -3.89
N ILE A 228 6.46 -14.27 -4.08
CA ILE A 228 5.02 -14.02 -3.87
C ILE A 228 4.16 -14.90 -4.79
N ARG A 229 4.54 -15.04 -6.06
CA ARG A 229 3.86 -15.95 -7.01
C ARG A 229 3.95 -17.41 -6.55
N GLY A 230 5.11 -17.82 -6.04
CA GLY A 230 5.31 -19.12 -5.42
C GLY A 230 4.36 -19.35 -4.23
N PHE A 231 4.23 -18.40 -3.31
CA PHE A 231 3.27 -18.51 -2.20
C PHE A 231 1.81 -18.53 -2.68
N SER A 232 1.47 -17.69 -3.65
CA SER A 232 0.08 -17.60 -4.15
C SER A 232 -0.38 -18.86 -4.88
N SER A 233 0.51 -19.58 -5.57
CA SER A 233 0.18 -20.78 -6.36
C SER A 233 0.52 -22.09 -5.64
N GLY A 234 1.55 -22.10 -4.79
CA GLY A 234 2.06 -23.28 -4.07
C GLY A 234 1.25 -23.68 -2.82
N GLY A 235 0.02 -23.20 -2.69
CA GLY A 235 -0.90 -23.60 -1.62
C GLY A 235 -0.76 -22.82 -0.30
N TYR A 236 0.19 -21.89 -0.18
CA TYR A 236 0.33 -21.05 1.03
C TYR A 236 -0.89 -20.14 1.23
N ALA A 237 -1.52 -19.68 0.15
CA ALA A 237 -2.70 -18.82 0.16
C ALA A 237 -4.06 -19.57 0.26
N ARG A 238 -4.06 -20.87 0.55
CA ARG A 238 -5.32 -21.63 0.68
C ARG A 238 -6.04 -21.32 2.00
N LEU A 239 -7.36 -21.18 1.93
CA LEU A 239 -8.21 -20.85 3.09
C LEU A 239 -8.22 -21.92 4.20
N ASP A 240 -7.88 -23.17 3.89
CA ASP A 240 -7.73 -24.23 4.90
C ASP A 240 -6.47 -24.06 5.77
N ARG A 241 -5.61 -23.10 5.45
CA ARG A 241 -4.43 -22.72 6.24
C ARG A 241 -4.60 -21.42 7.00
N VAL A 242 -5.82 -20.89 7.10
CA VAL A 242 -6.11 -19.65 7.85
C VAL A 242 -5.59 -19.74 9.30
N ASP A 243 -5.71 -20.90 9.94
CA ASP A 243 -5.20 -21.11 11.31
C ASP A 243 -3.66 -21.01 11.37
N GLN A 244 -2.97 -21.44 10.31
CA GLN A 244 -1.51 -21.32 10.18
C GLN A 244 -1.07 -19.88 9.84
N TRP A 245 -2.02 -19.02 9.48
CA TRP A 245 -1.76 -17.60 9.25
C TRP A 245 -1.94 -16.75 10.51
N ASN A 246 -2.55 -17.26 11.58
CA ASN A 246 -2.62 -16.52 12.85
C ASN A 246 -1.22 -16.35 13.43
N LEU A 247 -0.65 -15.16 13.27
CA LEU A 247 0.65 -14.81 13.82
C LEU A 247 0.57 -14.94 15.35
N ASP A 248 1.68 -15.36 15.97
CA ASP A 248 1.78 -15.62 17.42
C ASP A 248 1.36 -14.41 18.28
N PHE A 249 1.24 -13.20 17.72
CA PHE A 249 0.75 -12.03 18.45
C PHE A 249 -0.72 -12.13 18.89
N MET A 250 -1.59 -12.86 18.17
CA MET A 250 -2.99 -13.07 18.61
C MET A 250 -3.06 -13.93 19.89
N SER A 251 -2.04 -14.73 20.17
CA SER A 251 -1.94 -15.46 21.44
C SER A 251 -1.44 -14.59 22.61
N LYS A 252 -1.04 -13.35 22.33
CA LYS A 252 -0.39 -12.43 23.27
C LYS A 252 -1.05 -11.05 23.37
N SER A 253 -2.13 -10.78 22.64
CA SER A 253 -2.97 -9.59 22.83
C SER A 253 -3.97 -9.83 23.96
N ASP A 254 -4.20 -8.82 24.80
CA ASP A 254 -5.22 -8.87 25.85
C ASP A 254 -6.64 -8.95 25.25
N GLU A 255 -6.78 -8.57 23.97
CA GLU A 255 -8.04 -8.54 23.23
C GLU A 255 -8.26 -9.74 22.28
N GLY A 256 -7.31 -10.68 22.21
CA GLY A 256 -7.38 -11.91 21.39
C GLY A 256 -7.01 -11.76 19.91
#